data_AF-A0A357CX14-F1
#
_entry.id   AF-A0A357CX14-F1
#
_cell.length_a   1.000
_cell.length_b   1.000
_cell.length_c   1.000
_cell.angle_alpha   90.00
_cell.angle_beta   90.00
_cell.angle_gamma   90.00
#
_symmetry.space_group_name_H-M   'P 1'
#
loop_
_entity.id
_entity.type
_entity.pdbx_description
1 polymer ?
#
loop_
_entity_poly.entity_id
_entity_poly.type
_entity_poly.pdbx_seq_one_letter_code
_entity_poly.pdbx_strand_id
1 'polypeptide(L)'
;MNSFTAKLRGLRFSPFLACLFTGVLYALPCYFEKLFFLSYVSLTAFFIILIKNENRKKRFGYFFSFSFGFFFTLYIWLSTLYPFPGFNFTDSQAKIIIILACIGIPLFHALLHSAIMSLTKFLPKSRIVSVIGFGCAWILSEWVFSLGTLGFPWGRAALSQVGFLYSIQSVSLFGSYFIAAVLVCSCMLFAFAVIDKKRTFAFAGLSIITANIVLGAVLYYIPVKTGDKIQTAILQGNASMEEKWSGEKSTNKIWDTYIKMA
;
A
#
# COMPACT_ATOMS: atom_id res chain seq x y z
N MET A 1 -34.52 14.76 -13.99
CA MET A 1 -33.47 14.20 -13.09
C MET A 1 -33.62 12.69 -13.09
N ASN A 2 -32.75 11.96 -13.80
CA ASN A 2 -33.01 10.60 -14.27
C ASN A 2 -33.16 9.57 -13.13
N SER A 3 -34.19 8.71 -13.24
CA SER A 3 -34.53 7.56 -12.37
C SER A 3 -33.32 6.72 -11.91
N PHE A 4 -32.27 6.64 -12.73
CA PHE A 4 -31.01 5.97 -12.40
C PHE A 4 -30.26 6.62 -11.22
N THR A 5 -30.18 7.96 -11.17
CA THR A 5 -29.54 8.70 -10.07
C THR A 5 -30.29 8.59 -8.75
N ALA A 6 -31.60 8.35 -8.79
CA ALA A 6 -32.41 8.10 -7.61
C ALA A 6 -32.22 6.67 -7.06
N LYS A 7 -32.05 5.66 -7.93
CA LYS A 7 -31.71 4.28 -7.53
C LYS A 7 -30.34 4.19 -6.85
N LEU A 8 -29.34 4.94 -7.33
CA LEU A 8 -28.02 5.02 -6.69
C LEU A 8 -28.05 5.65 -5.29
N ARG A 9 -28.97 6.60 -5.02
CA ARG A 9 -29.16 7.20 -3.68
C ARG A 9 -29.72 6.22 -2.64
N GLY A 10 -30.30 5.09 -3.07
CA GLY A 10 -30.87 4.06 -2.20
C GLY A 10 -29.90 2.97 -1.72
N LEU A 11 -28.71 2.87 -2.32
CA LEU A 11 -27.70 1.88 -1.91
C LEU A 11 -26.98 2.36 -0.63
N ARG A 12 -27.62 2.13 0.52
CA ARG A 12 -26.95 2.27 1.83
C ARG A 12 -26.07 1.05 2.08
N PHE A 13 -24.86 1.06 1.52
CA PHE A 13 -23.83 0.10 1.92
C PHE A 13 -23.58 0.20 3.43
N SER A 14 -23.40 -0.95 4.08
CA SER A 14 -22.96 -0.97 5.48
C SER A 14 -21.63 -0.21 5.58
N PRO A 15 -21.40 0.60 6.64
CA PRO A 15 -20.12 1.30 6.81
C PRO A 15 -18.90 0.36 6.79
N PHE A 16 -19.06 -0.89 7.25
CA PHE A 16 -18.00 -1.90 7.18
C PHE A 16 -17.68 -2.30 5.73
N LEU A 17 -18.71 -2.51 4.91
CA LEU A 17 -18.53 -2.86 3.50
C LEU A 17 -17.93 -1.68 2.71
N ALA A 18 -18.32 -0.45 3.04
CA ALA A 18 -17.71 0.75 2.46
C ALA A 18 -16.23 0.87 2.84
N CYS A 19 -15.86 0.64 4.11
CA CYS A 19 -14.47 0.59 4.54
C CYS A 19 -13.67 -0.49 3.79
N LEU A 20 -14.24 -1.70 3.66
CA LEU A 20 -13.61 -2.78 2.90
C LEU A 20 -13.36 -2.39 1.45
N PHE A 21 -14.35 -1.79 0.79
CA PHE A 21 -14.20 -1.32 -0.58
C PHE A 21 -13.12 -0.23 -0.72
N THR A 22 -13.05 0.73 0.20
CA THR A 22 -11.94 1.69 0.21
C THR A 22 -10.59 0.97 0.38
N GLY A 23 -10.50 -0.04 1.24
CA GLY A 23 -9.29 -0.87 1.35
C GLY A 23 -8.85 -1.47 0.00
N VAL A 24 -9.79 -2.09 -0.72
CA VAL A 24 -9.54 -2.65 -2.06
C VAL A 24 -9.04 -1.58 -3.03
N LEU A 25 -9.70 -0.42 -3.09
CA LEU A 25 -9.29 0.69 -3.95
C LEU A 25 -7.89 1.21 -3.61
N TYR A 26 -7.52 1.20 -2.33
CA TYR A 26 -6.19 1.63 -1.87
C TYR A 26 -5.07 0.67 -2.31
N ALA A 27 -5.38 -0.61 -2.55
CA ALA A 27 -4.40 -1.58 -3.06
C ALA A 27 -4.11 -1.45 -4.55
N LEU A 28 -5.06 -0.93 -5.35
CA LEU A 28 -4.96 -0.92 -6.82
C LEU A 28 -3.69 -0.24 -7.38
N PRO A 29 -3.19 0.88 -6.82
CA PRO A 29 -1.95 1.50 -7.29
C PRO A 29 -0.72 0.58 -7.21
N CYS A 30 -0.74 -0.45 -6.35
CA CYS A 30 0.35 -1.42 -6.25
C CYS A 30 0.37 -2.41 -7.44
N TYR A 31 -0.73 -2.51 -8.19
CA TYR A 31 -0.83 -3.31 -9.43
C TYR A 31 -0.80 -2.43 -10.68
N PHE A 32 -1.36 -1.23 -10.59
CA PHE A 32 -1.51 -0.30 -11.70
C PHE A 32 -1.00 1.07 -11.27
N GLU A 33 0.29 1.32 -11.47
CA GLU A 33 0.97 2.52 -10.97
C GLU A 33 0.28 3.84 -11.41
N LYS A 34 -0.28 3.87 -12.63
CA LYS A 34 -1.02 5.02 -13.17
C LYS A 34 -2.25 5.42 -12.33
N LEU A 35 -2.72 4.54 -11.45
CA LEU A 35 -3.84 4.79 -10.55
C LEU A 35 -3.40 5.39 -9.19
N PHE A 36 -2.17 5.90 -9.05
CA PHE A 36 -1.64 6.48 -7.80
C PHE A 36 -2.57 7.48 -7.06
N PHE A 37 -3.41 8.21 -7.81
CA PHE A 37 -4.38 9.15 -7.24
C PHE A 37 -5.49 8.45 -6.43
N LEU A 38 -5.77 7.17 -6.69
CA LEU A 38 -6.75 6.38 -5.95
C LEU A 38 -6.36 6.21 -4.48
N SER A 39 -5.06 6.26 -4.14
CA SER A 39 -4.62 6.28 -2.74
C SER A 39 -5.24 7.46 -1.99
N TYR A 40 -5.23 8.66 -2.59
CA TYR A 40 -5.81 9.85 -1.97
C TYR A 40 -7.32 9.76 -1.88
N VAL A 41 -7.98 9.34 -2.97
CA VAL A 41 -9.45 9.24 -3.04
C VAL A 41 -9.96 8.22 -2.03
N SER A 42 -9.36 7.03 -2.02
CA SER A 42 -9.75 5.93 -1.15
C SER A 42 -9.54 6.27 0.32
N LEU A 43 -8.35 6.74 0.69
CA LEU A 43 -8.03 7.00 2.09
C LEU A 43 -8.84 8.19 2.64
N THR A 44 -9.11 9.20 1.81
CA THR A 44 -10.04 10.29 2.16
C THR A 44 -11.45 9.76 2.42
N ALA A 45 -11.97 8.90 1.54
CA ALA A 45 -13.28 8.29 1.70
C ALA A 45 -13.35 7.43 2.98
N PHE A 46 -12.31 6.64 3.26
CA PHE A 46 -12.19 5.87 4.50
C PHE A 46 -12.26 6.77 5.74
N PHE A 47 -11.48 7.86 5.79
CA PHE A 47 -11.50 8.79 6.92
C PHE A 47 -12.85 9.51 7.06
N ILE A 48 -13.54 9.86 5.97
CA ILE A 48 -14.91 10.40 6.03
C ILE A 48 -15.86 9.41 6.70
N ILE A 49 -15.81 8.13 6.33
CA ILE A 49 -16.63 7.07 6.93
C ILE A 49 -16.32 6.95 8.43
N LEU A 50 -15.03 6.92 8.78
CA LEU A 50 -14.55 6.81 10.15
C LEU A 50 -15.02 7.97 11.03
N ILE A 51 -14.90 9.21 10.55
CA ILE A 51 -15.29 10.42 11.30
C ILE A 51 -16.81 10.52 11.43
N LYS A 52 -17.59 10.18 10.40
CA LYS A 52 -19.06 10.21 10.48
C LYS A 52 -19.63 9.19 11.45
N ASN A 53 -18.91 8.08 11.67
CA ASN A 53 -19.36 6.98 12.51
C ASN A 53 -18.54 6.92 13.81
N GLU A 54 -18.72 7.90 14.69
CA GLU A 54 -17.92 8.07 15.94
C GLU A 54 -18.10 6.96 17.00
N ASN A 55 -18.82 5.87 16.69
CA ASN A 55 -19.03 4.78 17.64
C ASN A 55 -17.70 4.08 17.96
N ARG A 56 -17.13 4.42 19.13
CA ARG A 56 -15.85 3.89 19.62
C ARG A 56 -15.80 2.36 19.67
N LYS A 57 -16.92 1.69 19.95
CA LYS A 57 -17.00 0.22 19.98
C LYS A 57 -16.83 -0.41 18.59
N LYS A 58 -17.21 0.30 17.53
CA LYS A 58 -17.13 -0.17 16.13
C LYS A 58 -15.86 0.26 15.41
N ARG A 59 -15.09 1.19 15.98
CA ARG A 59 -13.91 1.80 15.35
C ARG A 59 -12.84 0.79 14.93
N PHE A 60 -12.55 -0.20 15.79
CA PHE A 60 -11.63 -1.29 15.43
C PHE A 60 -12.12 -2.04 14.18
N GLY A 61 -13.42 -2.37 14.12
CA GLY A 61 -13.99 -3.05 12.98
C GLY A 61 -13.92 -2.24 11.69
N TYR A 62 -14.01 -0.90 11.73
CA TYR A 62 -13.78 -0.06 10.55
C TYR A 62 -12.34 -0.09 10.07
N PHE A 63 -11.37 0.00 10.99
CA PHE A 63 -9.97 -0.18 10.64
C PHE A 63 -9.72 -1.57 10.07
N PHE A 64 -10.29 -2.61 10.68
CA PHE A 64 -10.14 -3.99 10.23
C PHE A 64 -10.74 -4.21 8.85
N SER A 65 -11.96 -3.75 8.59
CA SER A 65 -12.57 -3.88 7.27
C SER A 65 -11.74 -3.20 6.18
N PHE A 66 -11.26 -1.97 6.41
CA PHE A 66 -10.35 -1.28 5.48
C PHE A 66 -9.05 -2.05 5.29
N SER A 67 -8.39 -2.42 6.38
CA SER A 67 -7.08 -3.06 6.33
C SER A 67 -7.16 -4.44 5.68
N PHE A 68 -8.22 -5.20 5.95
CA PHE A 68 -8.45 -6.49 5.32
C PHE A 68 -8.70 -6.33 3.81
N GLY A 69 -9.55 -5.39 3.39
CA GLY A 69 -9.74 -5.08 1.98
C GLY A 69 -8.42 -4.71 1.29
N PHE A 70 -7.58 -3.91 1.95
CA PHE A 70 -6.27 -3.54 1.44
C PHE A 70 -5.31 -4.73 1.34
N PHE A 71 -5.00 -5.40 2.45
CA PHE A 71 -3.99 -6.46 2.47
C PHE A 71 -4.41 -7.71 1.72
N PHE A 72 -5.70 -8.05 1.71
CA PHE A 72 -6.19 -9.20 0.93
C PHE A 72 -5.99 -8.97 -0.56
N THR A 73 -6.36 -7.78 -1.06
CA THR A 73 -6.12 -7.43 -2.47
C THR A 73 -4.63 -7.28 -2.76
N LEU A 74 -3.85 -6.66 -1.88
CA LEU A 74 -2.40 -6.48 -2.03
C LEU A 74 -1.66 -7.81 -2.14
N TYR A 75 -2.07 -8.84 -1.40
CA TYR A 75 -1.34 -10.12 -1.33
C TYR A 75 -1.94 -11.23 -2.18
N ILE A 76 -2.97 -10.97 -2.99
CA ILE A 76 -3.57 -12.01 -3.84
C ILE A 76 -2.55 -12.60 -4.83
N TRP A 77 -1.50 -11.86 -5.19
CA TRP A 77 -0.41 -12.37 -6.03
C TRP A 77 0.33 -13.56 -5.42
N LEU A 78 0.28 -13.78 -4.10
CA LEU A 78 0.88 -14.97 -3.47
C LEU A 78 0.28 -16.28 -4.01
N SER A 79 -0.93 -16.23 -4.57
CA SER A 79 -1.53 -17.38 -5.26
C SER A 79 -0.71 -17.87 -6.46
N THR A 80 0.05 -16.98 -7.11
CA THR A 80 0.92 -17.30 -8.25
C THR A 80 2.13 -18.14 -7.87
N LEU A 81 2.40 -18.28 -6.56
CA LEU A 81 3.48 -19.13 -6.06
C LEU A 81 3.11 -20.61 -6.05
N TYR A 82 1.83 -20.97 -6.22
CA TYR A 82 1.41 -22.37 -6.36
C TYR A 82 2.02 -23.01 -7.62
N PRO A 83 2.52 -24.26 -7.57
CA PRO A 83 2.54 -25.21 -6.45
C PRO A 83 3.78 -25.14 -5.55
N PHE A 84 4.59 -24.10 -5.64
CA PHE A 84 5.88 -23.96 -4.96
C PHE A 84 6.89 -25.07 -5.36
N PRO A 85 7.19 -25.20 -6.67
CA PRO A 85 8.07 -26.26 -7.15
C PRO A 85 9.48 -26.12 -6.54
N GLY A 86 10.08 -27.25 -6.16
CA GLY A 86 11.42 -27.33 -5.57
C GLY A 86 11.47 -27.68 -4.08
N PHE A 87 10.34 -27.74 -3.38
CA PHE A 87 10.27 -28.03 -1.93
C PHE A 87 9.76 -29.43 -1.57
N ASN A 88 9.59 -30.32 -2.56
CA ASN A 88 9.07 -31.69 -2.38
C ASN A 88 7.77 -31.77 -1.57
N PHE A 89 6.93 -30.73 -1.65
CA PHE A 89 5.61 -30.74 -1.03
C PHE A 89 4.66 -31.65 -1.82
N THR A 90 3.81 -32.37 -1.09
CA THR A 90 2.62 -32.96 -1.67
C THR A 90 1.66 -31.86 -2.15
N ASP A 91 0.81 -32.19 -3.12
CA ASP A 91 -0.22 -31.28 -3.66
C ASP A 91 -1.09 -30.66 -2.54
N SER A 92 -1.49 -31.48 -1.56
CA SER A 92 -2.27 -31.02 -0.39
C SER A 92 -1.49 -30.03 0.49
N GLN A 93 -0.20 -30.28 0.75
CA GLN A 93 0.64 -29.38 1.52
C GLN A 93 0.82 -28.04 0.81
N ALA A 94 1.11 -28.06 -0.50
CA ALA A 94 1.25 -26.85 -1.31
C ALA A 94 -0.04 -26.00 -1.28
N LYS A 95 -1.22 -26.62 -1.44
CA LYS A 95 -2.51 -25.93 -1.35
C LYS A 95 -2.72 -25.28 0.00
N ILE A 96 -2.47 -26.00 1.10
CA ILE A 96 -2.63 -25.47 2.46
C ILE A 96 -1.70 -24.28 2.69
N ILE A 97 -0.42 -24.38 2.30
CA ILE A 97 0.55 -23.30 2.44
C ILE A 97 0.10 -22.06 1.67
N ILE A 98 -0.34 -22.21 0.43
CA ILE A 98 -0.80 -21.08 -0.39
C ILE A 98 -2.07 -20.45 0.17
N ILE A 99 -3.03 -21.25 0.68
CA ILE A 99 -4.23 -20.74 1.34
C ILE A 99 -3.86 -19.95 2.61
N LEU A 100 -2.96 -20.49 3.44
CA LEU A 100 -2.47 -19.82 4.63
C LEU A 100 -1.71 -18.53 4.28
N ALA A 101 -0.96 -18.51 3.19
CA ALA A 101 -0.30 -17.30 2.71
C ALA A 101 -1.32 -16.26 2.22
N CYS A 102 -2.28 -16.66 1.39
CA CYS A 102 -3.28 -15.77 0.78
C CYS A 102 -4.36 -15.27 1.75
N ILE A 103 -4.57 -15.92 2.90
CA ILE A 103 -5.58 -15.52 3.89
C ILE A 103 -4.93 -15.11 5.20
N GLY A 104 -3.99 -15.90 5.70
CA GLY A 104 -3.33 -15.71 7.00
C GLY A 104 -2.46 -14.45 7.04
N ILE A 105 -1.62 -14.21 6.02
CA ILE A 105 -0.78 -13.00 5.97
C ILE A 105 -1.64 -11.73 5.90
N PRO A 106 -2.64 -11.61 4.99
CA PRO A 106 -3.56 -10.48 5.02
C PRO A 106 -4.28 -10.29 6.35
N LEU A 107 -4.76 -11.36 6.97
CA LEU A 107 -5.48 -11.29 8.23
C LEU A 107 -4.58 -10.78 9.35
N PHE A 108 -3.35 -11.30 9.44
CA PHE A 108 -2.36 -10.86 10.41
C PHE A 108 -2.01 -9.38 10.25
N HIS A 109 -1.71 -8.93 9.03
CA HIS A 109 -1.40 -7.52 8.74
C HIS A 109 -2.61 -6.62 9.01
N ALA A 110 -3.82 -7.06 8.65
CA ALA A 110 -5.04 -6.32 8.90
C ALA A 110 -5.32 -6.14 10.39
N LEU A 111 -5.15 -7.20 11.19
CA LEU A 111 -5.29 -7.14 12.65
C LEU A 111 -4.26 -6.19 13.26
N LEU A 112 -2.99 -6.32 12.87
CA LEU A 112 -1.90 -5.53 13.42
C LEU A 112 -2.01 -4.04 13.04
N HIS A 113 -2.28 -3.73 11.76
CA HIS A 113 -2.58 -2.37 11.32
C HIS A 113 -3.75 -1.78 12.12
N SER A 114 -4.83 -2.54 12.28
CA SER A 114 -6.03 -2.07 12.98
C SER A 114 -5.81 -1.84 14.47
N ALA A 115 -4.99 -2.68 15.10
CA ALA A 115 -4.59 -2.51 16.50
C ALA A 115 -3.78 -1.22 16.68
N ILE A 116 -2.79 -0.97 15.82
CA ILE A 116 -1.95 0.23 15.86
C ILE A 116 -2.78 1.48 15.55
N MET A 117 -3.59 1.46 14.49
CA MET A 117 -4.47 2.57 14.15
C MET A 117 -5.50 2.86 15.25
N SER A 118 -5.89 1.85 16.04
CA SER A 118 -6.78 2.04 17.19
C SER A 118 -6.15 2.84 18.34
N LEU A 119 -4.81 2.99 18.39
CA LEU A 119 -4.14 3.87 19.35
C LEU A 119 -4.56 5.34 19.16
N THR A 120 -4.99 5.73 17.96
CA THR A 120 -5.54 7.07 17.68
C THR A 120 -6.79 7.41 18.50
N LYS A 121 -7.41 6.44 19.19
CA LYS A 121 -8.52 6.68 20.13
C LYS A 121 -8.11 7.47 21.39
N PHE A 122 -6.82 7.43 21.73
CA PHE A 122 -6.27 8.11 22.91
C PHE A 122 -5.87 9.56 22.62
N LEU A 123 -5.93 9.99 21.36
CA LEU A 123 -5.59 11.36 20.98
C LEU A 123 -6.65 12.35 21.51
N PRO A 124 -6.22 13.54 21.96
CA PRO A 124 -7.11 14.65 22.23
C PRO A 124 -8.05 14.96 21.06
N LYS A 125 -9.25 15.49 21.36
CA LYS A 125 -10.23 15.92 20.35
C LYS A 125 -9.83 17.23 19.65
N SER A 126 -8.66 17.24 19.02
CA SER A 126 -8.16 18.34 18.19
C SER A 126 -7.97 17.84 16.75
N ARG A 127 -8.41 18.65 15.77
CA ARG A 127 -8.27 18.32 14.35
C ARG A 127 -6.79 18.16 13.97
N ILE A 128 -5.93 19.10 14.40
CA ILE A 128 -4.49 19.08 14.10
C ILE A 128 -3.83 17.85 14.72
N VAL A 129 -4.13 17.57 15.99
CA VAL A 129 -3.60 16.39 16.70
C VAL A 129 -4.08 15.10 16.05
N SER A 130 -5.32 15.06 15.53
CA SER A 130 -5.83 13.91 14.77
C SER A 130 -5.07 13.73 13.46
N VAL A 131 -4.81 14.79 12.69
CA VAL A 131 -4.02 14.70 11.45
C VAL A 131 -2.65 14.08 11.73
N ILE A 132 -1.90 14.66 12.67
CA ILE A 132 -0.55 14.20 13.03
C ILE A 132 -0.60 12.78 13.58
N GLY A 133 -1.50 12.51 14.52
CA GLY A 133 -1.56 11.21 15.19
C GLY A 133 -1.97 10.05 14.28
N PHE A 134 -2.81 10.30 13.26
CA PHE A 134 -3.09 9.28 12.24
C PHE A 134 -1.90 9.06 11.31
N GLY A 135 -1.18 10.12 10.91
CA GLY A 135 0.07 10.00 10.16
C GLY A 135 1.11 9.17 10.93
N CYS A 136 1.32 9.47 12.21
CA CYS A 136 2.22 8.71 13.07
C CYS A 136 1.78 7.25 13.26
N ALA A 137 0.48 6.98 13.46
CA ALA A 137 -0.01 5.61 13.60
C ALA A 137 0.16 4.79 12.32
N TRP A 138 0.02 5.41 11.15
CA TRP A 138 0.28 4.75 9.88
C TRP A 138 1.76 4.41 9.71
N ILE A 139 2.65 5.37 9.95
CA ILE A 139 4.11 5.16 9.92
C ILE A 139 4.52 4.07 10.92
N LEU A 140 3.96 4.10 12.13
CA LEU A 140 4.20 3.09 13.15
C LEU A 140 3.80 1.69 12.64
N SER A 141 2.68 1.59 11.92
CA SER A 141 2.27 0.32 11.31
C SER A 141 3.27 -0.16 10.26
N GLU A 142 3.69 0.69 9.33
CA GLU A 142 4.68 0.35 8.30
C GLU A 142 6.06 -0.01 8.89
N TRP A 143 6.44 0.64 9.99
CA TRP A 143 7.66 0.32 10.72
C TRP A 143 7.55 -1.04 11.41
N VAL A 144 6.47 -1.31 12.14
CA VAL A 144 6.27 -2.62 12.80
C VAL A 144 6.28 -3.76 11.78
N PHE A 145 5.70 -3.58 10.59
CA PHE A 145 5.76 -4.58 9.52
C PHE A 145 7.17 -4.87 9.00
N SER A 146 8.16 -4.01 9.29
CA SER A 146 9.57 -4.26 8.94
C SER A 146 10.36 -5.01 10.01
N LEU A 147 9.76 -5.32 11.15
CA LEU A 147 10.46 -5.90 12.31
C LEU A 147 10.27 -7.41 12.44
N GLY A 148 11.27 -8.05 13.03
CA GLY A 148 11.20 -9.44 13.48
C GLY A 148 11.24 -10.48 12.35
N THR A 149 11.07 -11.74 12.73
CA THR A 149 11.10 -12.90 11.82
C THR A 149 9.90 -12.97 10.88
N LEU A 150 8.79 -12.34 11.26
CA LEU A 150 7.58 -12.20 10.44
C LEU A 150 7.53 -10.86 9.69
N GLY A 151 8.65 -10.13 9.64
CA GLY A 151 8.74 -8.86 8.94
C GLY A 151 8.45 -9.03 7.45
N PHE A 152 7.43 -8.33 6.96
CA PHE A 152 7.04 -8.34 5.56
C PHE A 152 6.57 -6.93 5.12
N PRO A 153 7.49 -5.97 4.90
CA PRO A 153 7.16 -4.56 4.71
C PRO A 153 6.64 -4.23 3.29
N TRP A 154 5.73 -5.05 2.76
CA TRP A 154 5.12 -4.88 1.44
C TRP A 154 3.89 -3.95 1.50
N GLY A 155 3.60 -3.26 0.40
CA GLY A 155 2.45 -2.34 0.31
C GLY A 155 2.59 -1.03 1.08
N ARG A 156 3.80 -0.49 1.20
CA ARG A 156 4.01 0.85 1.80
C ARG A 156 3.26 1.92 1.02
N ALA A 157 2.81 2.98 1.70
CA ALA A 157 2.18 4.14 1.09
C ALA A 157 3.03 4.74 -0.05
N ALA A 158 4.36 4.74 0.12
CA ALA A 158 5.31 5.17 -0.89
C ALA A 158 5.18 4.39 -2.21
N LEU A 159 4.97 3.07 -2.16
CA LEU A 159 4.80 2.25 -3.37
C LEU A 159 3.57 2.68 -4.16
N SER A 160 2.52 3.11 -3.48
CA SER A 160 1.30 3.60 -4.14
C SER A 160 1.49 4.88 -4.95
N GLN A 161 2.64 5.57 -4.79
CA GLN A 161 2.92 6.87 -5.40
C GLN A 161 3.93 6.81 -6.55
N VAL A 162 4.54 5.65 -6.83
CA VAL A 162 5.62 5.50 -7.83
C VAL A 162 5.19 5.85 -9.26
N GLY A 163 3.88 5.71 -9.57
CA GLY A 163 3.33 6.07 -10.87
C GLY A 163 3.38 7.56 -11.23
N PHE A 164 3.80 8.41 -10.29
CA PHE A 164 4.11 9.81 -10.57
C PHE A 164 5.45 10.19 -9.96
N LEU A 165 6.52 10.18 -10.77
CA LEU A 165 7.90 10.30 -10.29
C LEU A 165 8.17 11.51 -9.39
N TYR A 166 7.53 12.65 -9.63
CA TYR A 166 7.72 13.84 -8.80
C TYR A 166 7.16 13.67 -7.38
N SER A 167 6.17 12.81 -7.15
CA SER A 167 5.65 12.58 -5.79
C SER A 167 6.57 11.73 -4.93
N ILE A 168 7.48 10.95 -5.54
CA ILE A 168 8.33 9.99 -4.82
C ILE A 168 9.76 10.49 -4.55
N GLN A 169 10.25 11.50 -5.28
CA GLN A 169 11.67 11.90 -5.18
C GLN A 169 12.08 12.36 -3.77
N SER A 170 11.16 12.87 -2.94
CA SER A 170 11.45 13.28 -1.56
C SER A 170 11.89 12.12 -0.65
N VAL A 171 11.70 10.86 -1.09
CA VAL A 171 12.27 9.66 -0.44
C VAL A 171 13.79 9.76 -0.32
N SER A 172 14.48 10.40 -1.27
CA SER A 172 15.94 10.60 -1.22
C SER A 172 16.41 11.42 -0.01
N LEU A 173 15.55 12.25 0.57
CA LEU A 173 15.86 13.08 1.74
C LEU A 173 15.30 12.51 3.05
N PHE A 174 14.06 12.02 3.02
CA PHE A 174 13.29 11.70 4.23
C PHE A 174 12.88 10.23 4.34
N GLY A 175 13.23 9.40 3.36
CA GLY A 175 12.82 8.01 3.29
C GLY A 175 11.32 7.82 2.98
N SER A 176 10.89 6.55 2.86
CA SER A 176 9.54 6.21 2.42
C SER A 176 8.43 6.63 3.40
N TYR A 177 8.73 6.72 4.69
CA TYR A 177 7.74 7.10 5.73
C TYR A 177 7.26 8.54 5.57
N PHE A 178 8.05 9.42 4.97
CA PHE A 178 7.62 10.77 4.67
C PHE A 178 6.46 10.80 3.68
N ILE A 179 6.48 9.92 2.68
CA ILE A 179 5.37 9.80 1.72
C ILE A 179 4.10 9.29 2.41
N ALA A 180 4.24 8.37 3.38
CA ALA A 180 3.12 7.96 4.22
C ALA A 180 2.54 9.16 5.00
N ALA A 181 3.39 10.02 5.59
CA ALA A 181 2.95 11.23 6.26
C ALA A 181 2.18 12.18 5.30
N VAL A 182 2.76 12.47 4.12
CA VAL A 182 2.15 13.33 3.10
C VAL A 182 0.76 12.82 2.72
N LEU A 183 0.65 11.53 2.39
CA LEU A 183 -0.58 10.89 1.96
C LEU A 183 -1.64 10.89 3.07
N VAL A 184 -1.30 10.38 4.26
CA VAL A 184 -2.26 10.21 5.36
C VAL A 184 -2.73 11.55 5.91
N CYS A 185 -1.81 12.50 6.12
CA CYS A 185 -2.16 13.81 6.65
C CYS A 185 -3.02 14.62 5.66
N SER A 186 -2.70 14.60 4.36
CA SER A 186 -3.50 15.28 3.35
C SER A 186 -4.91 14.67 3.23
N CYS A 187 -5.04 13.34 3.24
CA CYS A 187 -6.34 12.66 3.23
C CYS A 187 -7.19 12.97 4.46
N MET A 188 -6.60 13.04 5.66
CA MET A 188 -7.33 13.41 6.87
C MET A 188 -7.80 14.87 6.80
N LEU A 189 -6.99 15.78 6.25
CA LEU A 189 -7.38 17.17 6.01
C LEU A 189 -8.52 17.26 4.99
N PHE A 190 -8.47 16.50 3.89
CA PHE A 190 -9.59 16.44 2.94
C PHE A 190 -10.86 15.89 3.58
N ALA A 191 -10.74 14.86 4.44
CA ALA A 191 -11.88 14.35 5.18
C ALA A 191 -12.49 15.44 6.08
N PHE A 192 -11.69 16.19 6.84
CA PHE A 192 -12.19 17.34 7.62
C PHE A 192 -12.77 18.46 6.77
N ALA A 193 -12.21 18.72 5.58
CA ALA A 193 -12.77 19.70 4.65
C ALA A 193 -14.21 19.35 4.26
N VAL A 194 -14.48 18.06 4.00
CA VAL A 194 -15.80 17.54 3.65
C VAL A 194 -16.74 17.54 4.86
N ILE A 195 -16.29 17.07 6.02
CA ILE A 195 -17.12 16.97 7.23
C ILE A 195 -17.47 18.34 7.79
N ASP A 196 -16.48 19.21 7.95
CA ASP A 196 -16.64 20.53 8.56
C ASP A 196 -17.09 21.58 7.53
N LYS A 197 -17.14 21.23 6.25
CA LYS A 197 -17.44 22.13 5.11
C LYS A 197 -16.49 23.34 5.06
N LYS A 198 -15.24 23.16 5.49
CA LYS A 198 -14.22 24.21 5.57
C LYS A 198 -13.16 24.03 4.50
N ARG A 199 -13.14 24.96 3.53
CA ARG A 199 -12.15 24.96 2.43
C ARG A 199 -10.70 25.09 2.91
N THR A 200 -10.46 25.70 4.07
CA THR A 200 -9.12 25.85 4.64
C THR A 200 -8.42 24.51 4.84
N PHE A 201 -9.14 23.47 5.25
CA PHE A 201 -8.56 22.12 5.35
C PHE A 201 -8.22 21.53 3.98
N ALA A 202 -9.05 21.78 2.96
CA ALA A 202 -8.74 21.34 1.59
C ALA A 202 -7.48 22.04 1.05
N PHE A 203 -7.37 23.35 1.25
CA PHE A 203 -6.17 24.09 0.88
C PHE A 203 -4.93 23.60 1.63
N ALA A 204 -5.04 23.31 2.93
CA ALA A 204 -3.94 22.75 3.71
C ALA A 204 -3.50 21.37 3.17
N GLY A 205 -4.45 20.46 2.89
CA GLY A 205 -4.15 19.14 2.32
C GLY A 205 -3.49 19.24 0.94
N LEU A 206 -4.01 20.11 0.07
CA LEU A 206 -3.45 20.38 -1.25
C LEU A 206 -2.05 21.00 -1.16
N SER A 207 -1.82 21.88 -0.19
CA SER A 207 -0.51 22.53 0.02
C SER A 207 0.56 21.50 0.39
N ILE A 208 0.23 20.51 1.23
CA ILE A 208 1.17 19.42 1.59
C ILE A 208 1.55 18.61 0.34
N ILE A 209 0.55 18.22 -0.47
CA ILE A 209 0.78 17.46 -1.70
C ILE A 209 1.61 18.27 -2.69
N THR A 210 1.24 19.54 -2.90
CA THR A 210 1.92 20.44 -3.84
C THR A 210 3.36 20.69 -3.41
N ALA A 211 3.61 20.93 -2.12
CA ALA A 211 4.96 21.09 -1.58
C ALA A 211 5.82 19.85 -1.82
N ASN A 212 5.28 18.64 -1.60
CA ASN A 212 5.99 17.39 -1.89
C ASN A 212 6.30 17.23 -3.39
N ILE A 213 5.34 17.53 -4.27
CA ILE A 213 5.54 17.45 -5.72
C ILE A 213 6.56 18.47 -6.21
N VAL A 214 6.51 19.72 -5.71
CA VAL A 214 7.47 20.77 -6.07
C VAL A 214 8.87 20.39 -5.60
N LEU A 215 9.01 19.96 -4.34
CA LEU A 215 10.28 19.44 -3.83
C LEU A 215 10.78 18.29 -4.70
N GLY A 216 9.91 17.33 -5.03
CA GLY A 216 10.32 16.19 -5.81
C GLY A 216 10.65 16.53 -7.28
N ALA A 217 9.98 17.52 -7.88
CA ALA A 217 10.35 18.04 -9.18
C ALA A 217 11.73 18.72 -9.13
N VAL A 218 12.01 19.53 -8.11
CA VAL A 218 13.34 20.12 -7.91
C VAL A 218 14.40 19.02 -7.79
N LEU A 219 14.17 18.02 -6.94
CA LEU A 219 15.09 16.89 -6.77
C LEU A 219 15.31 16.09 -8.06
N TYR A 220 14.26 15.92 -8.88
CA TYR A 220 14.35 15.22 -10.15
C TYR A 220 15.28 15.92 -11.16
N TYR A 221 15.24 17.25 -11.20
CA TYR A 221 16.03 18.05 -12.14
C TYR A 221 17.40 18.48 -11.61
N ILE A 222 17.71 18.22 -10.34
CA ILE A 222 19.06 18.46 -9.81
C ILE A 222 20.04 17.51 -10.52
N PRO A 223 21.08 18.04 -11.19
CA PRO A 223 22.04 17.21 -11.90
C PRO A 223 22.84 16.37 -10.91
N VAL A 224 22.89 15.06 -11.16
CA VAL A 224 23.73 14.13 -10.39
C VAL A 224 25.11 14.08 -11.04
N LYS A 225 26.17 14.12 -10.22
CA LYS A 225 27.53 13.87 -10.71
C LYS A 225 27.61 12.41 -11.18
N THR A 226 27.65 12.22 -12.50
CA THR A 226 27.90 10.92 -13.11
C THR A 226 29.40 10.70 -13.20
N GLY A 227 29.89 9.54 -12.74
CA GLY A 227 31.26 9.10 -13.00
C GLY A 227 31.45 8.64 -14.44
N ASP A 228 32.52 7.89 -14.68
CA ASP A 228 32.81 7.35 -16.01
C ASP A 228 31.71 6.40 -16.51
N LYS A 229 31.35 6.53 -17.78
CA LYS A 229 30.38 5.65 -18.42
C LYS A 229 31.02 4.27 -18.61
N ILE A 230 30.45 3.27 -17.97
CA ILE A 230 30.82 1.86 -18.17
C ILE A 230 29.79 1.18 -19.08
N GLN A 231 30.26 0.29 -19.95
CA GLN A 231 29.38 -0.58 -20.73
C GLN A 231 28.98 -1.77 -19.86
N THR A 232 27.69 -1.92 -19.59
CA THR A 232 27.15 -2.99 -18.75
C THR A 232 26.14 -3.82 -19.54
N ALA A 233 26.20 -5.14 -19.39
CA ALA A 233 25.19 -6.07 -19.89
C ALA A 233 24.55 -6.81 -18.70
N ILE A 234 23.23 -6.97 -18.72
CA ILE A 234 22.48 -7.80 -17.76
C ILE A 234 21.98 -9.02 -18.53
N LEU A 235 22.49 -10.21 -18.17
CA LEU A 235 22.07 -11.47 -18.77
C LEU A 235 20.92 -12.08 -17.97
N GLN A 236 19.82 -12.43 -18.63
CA GLN A 236 18.66 -13.06 -18.01
C GLN A 236 18.27 -14.34 -18.76
N GLY A 237 18.75 -15.49 -18.29
CA GLY A 237 18.54 -16.79 -18.95
C GLY A 237 17.12 -17.38 -18.82
N ASN A 238 16.23 -16.73 -18.06
CA ASN A 238 14.82 -17.11 -17.87
C ASN A 238 14.58 -18.60 -17.52
N ALA A 239 15.50 -19.24 -16.79
CA ALA A 239 15.35 -20.63 -16.36
C ALA A 239 14.13 -20.79 -15.43
N SER A 240 13.30 -21.80 -15.69
CA SER A 240 12.11 -22.06 -14.89
C SER A 240 12.47 -22.51 -13.47
N MET A 241 11.52 -22.38 -12.52
CA MET A 241 11.75 -22.83 -11.14
C MET A 241 12.00 -24.34 -11.06
N GLU A 242 11.32 -25.14 -11.89
CA GLU A 242 11.53 -26.59 -11.97
C GLU A 242 12.91 -26.94 -12.53
N GLU A 243 13.34 -26.23 -13.58
CA GLU A 243 14.68 -26.41 -14.16
C GLU A 243 15.77 -26.09 -13.13
N LYS A 244 15.60 -25.03 -12.32
CA LYS A 244 16.59 -24.64 -11.31
C LYS A 244 16.85 -25.71 -10.25
N TRP A 245 15.87 -26.56 -9.94
CA TRP A 245 15.95 -27.53 -8.84
C TRP A 245 15.94 -29.01 -9.29
N SER A 246 16.03 -29.29 -10.59
CA SER A 246 15.93 -30.66 -11.14
C SER A 246 17.25 -31.44 -11.22
N GLY A 247 18.35 -30.88 -10.70
CA GLY A 247 19.65 -31.55 -10.57
C GLY A 247 20.73 -31.09 -11.55
N GLU A 248 21.83 -31.85 -11.60
CA GLU A 248 23.09 -31.45 -12.25
C GLU A 248 22.95 -31.19 -13.75
N LYS A 249 22.21 -32.05 -14.48
CA LYS A 249 21.99 -31.89 -15.93
C LYS A 249 21.31 -30.58 -16.29
N SER A 250 20.31 -30.17 -15.51
CA SER A 250 19.61 -28.90 -15.73
C SER A 250 20.49 -27.72 -15.36
N THR A 251 21.28 -27.86 -14.30
CA THR A 251 22.28 -26.85 -13.88
C THR A 251 23.29 -26.58 -15.00
N ASN A 252 23.81 -27.62 -15.65
CA ASN A 252 24.74 -27.48 -16.78
C ASN A 252 24.08 -26.79 -17.98
N LYS A 253 22.82 -27.13 -18.30
CA LYS A 253 22.06 -26.44 -19.35
C LYS A 253 21.88 -24.94 -19.05
N ILE A 254 21.56 -24.59 -17.81
CA ILE A 254 21.42 -23.19 -17.37
C ILE A 254 22.76 -22.48 -17.50
N TRP A 255 23.85 -23.11 -17.03
CA TRP A 255 25.20 -22.59 -17.15
C TRP A 255 25.59 -22.32 -18.61
N ASP A 256 25.43 -23.30 -19.49
CA ASP A 256 25.71 -23.17 -20.92
C ASP A 256 24.90 -22.04 -21.58
N THR A 257 23.67 -21.82 -21.11
CA THR A 257 22.83 -20.72 -21.59
C THR A 257 23.46 -19.37 -21.25
N TYR A 258 23.96 -19.19 -20.02
CA TYR A 258 24.64 -17.95 -19.64
C TYR A 258 25.99 -17.78 -20.35
N ILE A 259 26.77 -18.85 -20.53
CA ILE A 259 28.04 -18.79 -21.29
C ILE A 259 27.80 -18.39 -22.75
N LYS A 260 26.72 -18.86 -23.38
CA LYS A 260 26.37 -18.47 -24.76
C LYS A 260 25.87 -17.03 -24.90
N MET A 261 25.39 -16.44 -23.81
CA MET A 261 24.90 -15.05 -23.79
C MET A 261 26.02 -14.03 -23.54
N ALA A 262 27.12 -14.46 -22.94
CA ALA A 262 28.31 -13.66 -22.66
C ALA A 262 29.21 -13.54 -23.90
#